data_AF-A0A9W9TJN3-F1
#
_entry.id   AF-A0A9W9TJN3-F1
#
_cell.length_a   1.000
_cell.length_b   1.000
_cell.length_c   1.000
_cell.angle_alpha   90.00
_cell.angle_beta   90.00
_cell.angle_gamma   90.00
#
_symmetry.space_group_name_H-M   'P 1'
#
loop_
_entity.id
_entity.type
_entity.pdbx_description
1 polymer ?
#
loop_
_entity_poly.entity_id
_entity_poly.type
_entity_poly.pdbx_seq_one_letter_code
_entity_poly.pdbx_strand_id
1 'polypeptide(L)'
;MNFGAKQPHAHTCGECGAPVDIYPLHTLDNIKENYSYVNWFMRFNDALDANQLNRALSRLFEIGDWRKLGGRLRRKPDGKLEIHVQKPSPADKHNVYVYTTHTSYDMRLRDHPVGSRLPRDSRSIAAFDISRFPAISSPDELSDV
;
A
#
# COMPACT_ATOMS: atom_id res chain seq x y z
N MET A 1 -7.54 18.62 17.73
CA MET A 1 -6.85 19.30 16.63
C MET A 1 -7.49 18.85 15.34
N ASN A 2 -8.18 19.76 14.65
CA ASN A 2 -8.84 19.46 13.39
C ASN A 2 -7.82 19.71 12.27
N PHE A 3 -7.10 18.67 11.84
CA PHE A 3 -6.32 18.76 10.61
C PHE A 3 -7.32 18.72 9.45
N GLY A 4 -7.86 19.89 9.12
CA GLY A 4 -8.80 20.04 8.02
C GLY A 4 -8.14 19.56 6.74
N ALA A 5 -8.41 18.31 6.35
CA ALA A 5 -8.05 17.81 5.04
C ALA A 5 -8.70 18.76 4.03
N LYS A 6 -7.87 19.48 3.27
CA LYS A 6 -8.37 20.30 2.18
C LYS A 6 -9.11 19.36 1.22
N GLN A 7 -10.33 19.76 0.87
CA GLN A 7 -11.16 18.99 -0.06
C GLN A 7 -10.44 18.86 -1.41
N PRO A 8 -10.62 17.73 -2.12
CA PRO A 8 -10.04 17.55 -3.42
C PRO A 8 -10.63 18.53 -4.43
N HIS A 9 -9.83 18.91 -5.42
CA HIS A 9 -10.27 19.68 -6.57
C HIS A 9 -10.45 18.75 -7.76
N ALA A 10 -11.58 18.86 -8.47
CA ALA A 10 -11.83 18.08 -9.67
C ALA A 10 -11.15 18.73 -10.88
N HIS A 11 -10.38 17.93 -11.62
CA HIS A 11 -9.62 18.34 -12.80
C HIS A 11 -9.74 17.29 -13.91
N THR A 12 -9.23 17.63 -15.08
CA THR A 12 -9.02 16.70 -16.20
C THR A 12 -7.52 16.50 -16.41
N CYS A 13 -7.08 15.26 -16.59
CA CYS A 13 -5.70 14.98 -16.94
C CYS A 13 -5.39 15.57 -18.33
N GLY A 14 -4.35 16.39 -18.44
CA GLY A 14 -3.97 17.00 -19.73
C GLY A 14 -3.47 16.01 -20.79
N GLU A 15 -2.99 14.84 -20.37
CA GLU A 15 -2.43 13.82 -21.28
C GLU A 15 -3.50 12.85 -21.79
N CYS A 16 -4.38 12.35 -20.91
CA CYS A 16 -5.36 11.32 -21.25
C CYS A 16 -6.82 11.79 -21.24
N GLY A 17 -7.09 13.05 -20.88
CA GLY A 17 -8.46 13.61 -20.80
C GLY A 17 -9.33 13.04 -19.68
N ALA A 18 -8.86 12.06 -18.91
CA ALA A 18 -9.63 11.42 -17.85
C ALA A 18 -9.88 12.37 -16.66
N PRO A 19 -11.03 12.26 -15.97
CA PRO A 19 -11.28 13.00 -14.74
C PRO A 19 -10.30 12.59 -13.63
N VAL A 20 -9.78 13.58 -12.91
CA VAL A 20 -8.81 13.41 -11.82
C VAL A 20 -9.28 14.21 -10.61
N ASP A 21 -9.19 13.62 -9.42
CA ASP A 21 -9.28 14.36 -8.16
C ASP A 21 -7.86 14.69 -7.67
N ILE A 22 -7.59 15.97 -7.39
CA ILE A 22 -6.30 16.44 -6.87
C ILE A 22 -6.43 16.76 -5.38
N TYR A 23 -5.64 16.07 -4.56
CA TYR A 23 -5.56 16.29 -3.12
C TYR A 23 -4.30 17.08 -2.79
N PRO A 24 -4.42 18.31 -2.26
CA PRO A 24 -3.25 19.05 -1.82
C PRO A 24 -2.69 18.46 -0.54
N LEU A 25 -1.36 18.38 -0.44
CA LEU A 25 -0.69 17.90 0.76
C LEU A 25 -0.22 19.05 1.65
N HIS A 26 -0.10 18.75 2.94
CA HIS A 26 0.40 19.69 3.92
C HIS A 26 1.92 19.82 3.82
N THR A 27 2.48 20.94 4.27
CA THR A 27 3.95 21.16 4.24
C THR A 27 4.72 20.09 5.02
N LEU A 28 4.12 19.55 6.08
CA LEU A 28 4.70 18.45 6.87
C LEU A 28 4.77 17.12 6.09
N ASP A 29 3.96 16.95 5.05
CA ASP A 29 4.04 15.76 4.19
C ASP A 29 5.26 15.86 3.24
N ASN A 30 5.83 17.05 3.06
CA ASN A 30 6.93 17.35 2.13
C ASN A 30 8.32 17.40 2.81
N ILE A 31 8.46 16.83 4.00
CA ILE A 31 9.76 16.69 4.67
C ILE A 31 10.49 15.45 4.13
N LYS A 32 11.83 15.48 4.11
CA LYS A 32 12.67 14.45 3.48
C LYS A 32 12.41 13.04 4.03
N GLU A 33 12.05 12.95 5.30
CA GLU A 33 11.77 11.72 6.02
C GLU A 33 10.55 10.97 5.44
N ASN A 34 9.60 11.70 4.86
CA ASN A 34 8.38 11.14 4.27
C ASN A 34 8.56 10.66 2.82
N TYR A 35 9.76 10.77 2.25
CA TYR A 35 10.09 10.25 0.92
C TYR A 35 10.49 8.76 0.95
N SER A 36 10.28 8.10 2.08
CA SER A 36 10.54 6.66 2.26
C SER A 36 9.25 5.85 2.11
N TYR A 37 9.37 4.66 1.52
CA TYR A 37 8.28 3.69 1.52
C TYR A 37 8.25 2.96 2.86
N VAL A 38 7.04 2.83 3.40
CA VAL A 38 6.82 2.14 4.66
C VAL A 38 6.34 0.73 4.36
N ASN A 39 7.19 -0.26 4.65
CA ASN A 39 6.87 -1.68 4.51
C ASN A 39 6.53 -2.28 5.88
N TRP A 40 5.40 -3.01 5.96
CA TRP A 40 4.93 -3.63 7.20
C TRP A 40 4.77 -5.13 7.01
N PHE A 41 5.23 -5.90 8.00
CA PHE A 41 5.08 -7.35 8.03
C PHE A 41 4.21 -7.77 9.21
N MET A 42 3.19 -8.58 8.92
CA MET A 42 2.26 -9.10 9.92
C MET A 42 2.22 -10.62 9.82
N ARG A 43 2.34 -11.29 10.97
CA ARG A 43 2.18 -12.74 11.10
C ARG A 43 0.86 -13.01 11.81
N PHE A 44 0.03 -13.86 11.22
CA PHE A 44 -1.17 -14.40 11.84
C PHE A 44 -0.92 -15.86 12.23
N ASN A 45 -1.34 -16.27 13.42
CA ASN A 45 -1.19 -17.66 13.86
C ASN A 45 -2.26 -18.58 13.27
N ASP A 46 -3.41 -18.01 12.90
CA ASP A 46 -4.50 -18.72 12.24
C ASP A 46 -4.48 -18.48 10.72
N ALA A 47 -5.20 -19.33 9.99
CA ALA A 47 -5.31 -19.24 8.54
C ALA A 47 -5.96 -17.90 8.13
N LEU A 48 -5.26 -17.17 7.27
CA LEU A 48 -5.73 -15.90 6.71
C LEU A 48 -6.29 -16.13 5.30
N ASP A 49 -7.55 -15.75 5.06
CA ASP A 49 -8.13 -15.77 3.71
C ASP A 49 -7.59 -14.58 2.89
N ALA A 50 -6.65 -14.86 1.99
CA ALA A 50 -6.03 -13.86 1.12
C ALA A 50 -7.04 -13.16 0.20
N ASN A 51 -8.09 -13.84 -0.25
CA ASN A 51 -9.13 -13.25 -1.09
C ASN A 51 -10.02 -12.30 -0.27
N GLN A 52 -10.33 -12.66 0.97
CA GLN A 52 -11.05 -11.76 1.88
C GLN A 52 -10.24 -10.49 2.15
N LEU A 53 -8.93 -10.62 2.39
CA LEU A 53 -8.04 -9.48 2.58
C LEU A 53 -8.00 -8.57 1.36
N ASN A 54 -7.83 -9.13 0.15
CA ASN A 54 -7.83 -8.36 -1.09
C ASN A 54 -9.15 -7.62 -1.31
N ARG A 55 -10.30 -8.27 -1.08
CA ARG A 55 -11.62 -7.64 -1.19
C ARG A 55 -11.81 -6.51 -0.17
N ALA A 56 -11.40 -6.72 1.07
CA ALA A 56 -11.52 -5.71 2.12
C ALA A 56 -10.65 -4.48 1.83
N LEU A 57 -9.40 -4.70 1.40
CA LEU A 57 -8.50 -3.62 1.00
C LEU A 57 -9.01 -2.87 -0.23
N SER A 58 -9.48 -3.60 -1.25
CA SER A 58 -10.14 -3.03 -2.42
C SER A 58 -11.30 -2.12 -2.03
N ARG A 59 -12.20 -2.62 -1.17
CA ARG A 59 -13.35 -1.86 -0.69
C ARG A 59 -12.93 -0.61 0.08
N LEU A 60 -11.82 -0.63 0.80
CA LEU A 60 -11.33 0.54 1.53
C LEU A 60 -11.12 1.74 0.61
N PHE A 61 -10.58 1.54 -0.60
CA PHE A 61 -10.38 2.63 -1.56
C PHE A 61 -11.68 3.27 -2.06
N GLU A 62 -12.81 2.55 -1.99
CA GLU A 62 -14.12 3.08 -2.36
C GLU A 62 -14.75 3.95 -1.24
N ILE A 63 -14.17 3.93 -0.03
CA ILE A 63 -14.72 4.63 1.13
C ILE A 63 -14.10 6.04 1.22
N GLY A 64 -14.91 7.07 0.95
CA GLY A 64 -14.52 8.47 1.15
C GLY A 64 -13.20 8.84 0.47
N ASP A 65 -12.29 9.42 1.26
CA ASP A 65 -10.98 9.92 0.80
C ASP A 65 -9.86 8.87 0.85
N TRP A 66 -10.14 7.62 1.24
CA TRP A 66 -9.14 6.54 1.22
C TRP A 66 -8.58 6.28 -0.19
N ARG A 67 -9.33 6.63 -1.24
CA ARG A 67 -8.88 6.61 -2.64
C ARG A 67 -7.57 7.36 -2.90
N LYS A 68 -7.21 8.34 -2.06
CA LYS A 68 -5.93 9.06 -2.15
C LYS A 68 -4.72 8.15 -2.02
N LEU A 69 -4.83 7.03 -1.30
CA LEU A 69 -3.76 6.04 -1.17
C LEU A 69 -3.44 5.35 -2.52
N GLY A 70 -4.40 5.32 -3.44
CA GLY A 70 -4.21 4.78 -4.79
C GLY A 70 -3.68 5.79 -5.80
N GLY A 71 -3.56 7.06 -5.41
CA GLY A 71 -3.12 8.13 -6.29
C GLY A 71 -1.64 8.09 -6.64
N ARG A 72 -1.21 9.07 -7.42
CA ARG A 72 0.20 9.31 -7.74
C ARG A 72 0.61 10.66 -7.18
N LEU A 73 1.73 10.65 -6.45
CA LEU A 73 2.32 11.87 -5.93
C LEU A 73 2.90 12.68 -7.10
N ARG A 74 2.59 13.99 -7.15
CA ARG A 74 3.15 14.93 -8.11
C ARG A 74 3.69 16.17 -7.41
N ARG A 75 4.81 16.67 -7.92
CA ARG A 75 5.43 17.91 -7.46
C ARG A 75 5.09 19.01 -8.45
N LYS A 76 4.53 20.11 -7.95
CA LYS A 76 4.21 21.29 -8.75
C LYS A 76 5.46 22.15 -9.04
N PRO A 77 5.38 23.05 -10.04
CA PRO A 77 6.44 24.04 -10.29
C PRO A 77 6.74 24.93 -9.06
N ASP A 78 5.74 25.17 -8.20
CA ASP A 78 5.91 25.93 -6.95
C ASP A 78 6.54 25.11 -5.80
N GLY A 79 6.90 23.84 -6.06
CA GLY A 79 7.55 22.95 -5.11
C GLY A 79 6.62 22.22 -4.12
N LYS A 80 5.31 22.47 -4.16
CA LYS A 80 4.33 21.77 -3.32
C LYS A 80 4.03 20.37 -3.88
N LEU A 81 3.68 19.46 -2.98
CA LEU A 81 3.23 18.10 -3.31
C LEU A 81 1.71 18.01 -3.36
N GLU A 82 1.20 17.23 -4.30
CA GLU A 82 -0.21 16.90 -4.46
C GLU A 82 -0.37 15.42 -4.85
N ILE A 83 -1.50 14.83 -4.52
CA ILE A 83 -1.86 13.47 -4.96
C ILE A 83 -2.89 13.56 -6.06
N HIS A 84 -2.59 12.96 -7.21
CA HIS A 84 -3.50 12.85 -8.34
C HIS A 84 -4.16 11.47 -8.33
N VAL A 85 -5.48 11.44 -8.18
CA VAL A 85 -6.28 10.21 -8.23
C VAL A 85 -7.10 10.21 -9.51
N GLN A 86 -6.79 9.33 -10.45
CA GLN A 86 -7.62 9.13 -11.63
C GLN A 86 -8.94 8.50 -11.21
N LYS A 87 -10.06 9.02 -11.72
CA LYS A 87 -11.37 8.40 -11.50
C LYS A 87 -11.46 7.12 -12.34
N PRO A 88 -12.05 6.04 -11.81
CA PRO A 88 -12.30 4.84 -12.59
C PRO A 88 -13.09 5.20 -13.86
N SER A 89 -12.62 4.72 -15.00
CA SER A 89 -13.41 4.76 -16.24
C SER A 89 -14.51 3.71 -16.14
N PRO A 90 -15.73 3.95 -16.68
CA PRO A 90 -16.75 2.91 -16.79
C PRO A 90 -16.28 1.64 -17.53
N ALA A 91 -15.25 1.78 -18.38
CA ALA A 91 -14.61 0.66 -19.08
C ALA A 91 -13.58 -0.10 -18.23
N ASP A 92 -12.98 0.55 -17.22
CA ASP A 92 -11.97 -0.04 -16.34
C ASP A 92 -12.59 -0.31 -14.96
N LYS A 93 -13.20 -1.49 -14.83
CA LYS A 93 -13.74 -2.00 -13.56
C LYS A 93 -12.66 -2.52 -12.60
N HIS A 94 -11.40 -2.55 -13.01
CA HIS A 94 -10.32 -3.08 -12.19
C HIS A 94 -9.92 -2.08 -11.12
N ASN A 95 -9.74 -2.57 -9.89
CA ASN A 95 -9.12 -1.80 -8.81
C ASN A 95 -7.65 -1.53 -9.16
N VAL A 96 -7.41 -0.43 -9.89
CA VAL A 96 -6.08 0.00 -10.38
C VAL A 96 -5.07 0.25 -9.24
N TYR A 97 -5.51 0.13 -7.99
CA TYR A 97 -4.75 0.53 -6.81
C TYR A 97 -4.17 -0.62 -6.00
N VAL A 98 -4.65 -1.87 -6.19
CA VAL A 98 -4.24 -3.00 -5.33
C VAL A 98 -3.58 -4.08 -6.17
N TYR A 99 -2.32 -4.34 -5.88
CA TYR A 99 -1.60 -5.52 -6.36
C TYR A 99 -1.52 -6.53 -5.22
N THR A 100 -1.85 -7.79 -5.48
CA THR A 100 -1.80 -8.86 -4.48
C THR A 100 -1.25 -10.12 -5.12
N THR A 101 -0.20 -10.66 -4.50
CA THR A 101 0.30 -12.01 -4.75
C THR A 101 -0.04 -12.88 -3.55
N HIS A 102 -0.23 -14.17 -3.79
CA HIS A 102 -0.50 -15.13 -2.73
C HIS A 102 0.22 -16.44 -3.04
N THR A 103 1.03 -16.88 -2.09
CA THR A 103 1.77 -18.14 -2.16
C THR A 103 1.40 -19.00 -0.96
N SER A 104 1.05 -20.25 -1.21
CA SER A 104 0.69 -21.22 -0.17
C SER A 104 1.69 -22.37 -0.15
N TYR A 105 2.04 -22.82 1.06
CA TYR A 105 2.91 -23.97 1.26
C TYR A 105 2.20 -25.03 2.09
N ASP A 106 2.20 -26.28 1.64
CA ASP A 106 1.66 -27.41 2.39
C ASP A 106 2.67 -27.91 3.43
N MET A 107 2.97 -27.06 4.40
CA MET A 107 3.88 -27.37 5.51
C MET A 107 3.55 -26.52 6.73
N ARG A 108 4.02 -26.95 7.90
CA ARG A 108 3.90 -26.12 9.10
C ARG A 108 4.87 -24.94 8.99
N LEU A 109 4.48 -23.78 9.51
CA LEU A 109 5.35 -22.59 9.51
C LEU A 109 6.74 -22.86 10.11
N ARG A 110 6.83 -23.74 11.12
CA ARG A 110 8.09 -24.15 11.76
C ARG A 110 9.02 -24.98 10.88
N ASP A 111 8.48 -25.58 9.82
CA ASP A 111 9.22 -26.39 8.86
C ASP A 111 9.60 -25.55 7.62
N HIS A 112 9.03 -24.35 7.47
CA HIS A 112 9.34 -23.42 6.37
C HIS A 112 10.75 -22.82 6.52
N PRO A 113 11.60 -22.81 5.46
CA PRO A 113 12.99 -22.33 5.54
C PRO A 113 13.15 -20.90 6.08
N VAL A 114 12.18 -20.03 5.73
CA VAL A 114 12.13 -18.63 6.17
C VAL A 114 11.17 -18.45 7.35
N GLY A 115 10.02 -19.10 7.31
CA GLY A 115 8.90 -18.87 8.23
C GLY A 115 9.20 -19.34 9.66
N SER A 116 10.03 -20.37 9.78
CA SER A 116 10.51 -20.90 11.06
C SER A 116 11.31 -19.89 11.90
N ARG A 117 11.86 -18.86 11.24
CA ARG A 117 12.67 -17.80 11.85
C ARG A 117 11.84 -16.60 12.31
N LEU A 118 10.55 -16.53 11.94
CA LEU A 118 9.66 -15.45 12.39
C LEU A 118 9.45 -15.53 13.92
N PRO A 119 9.40 -14.39 14.62
CA PRO A 119 9.10 -14.37 16.05
C PRO A 119 7.82 -15.12 16.35
N ARG A 120 7.84 -15.89 17.44
CA ARG A 120 6.66 -16.56 17.99
C ARG A 120 5.95 -15.64 18.96
N ASP A 121 4.74 -16.01 19.37
CA ASP A 121 4.08 -15.32 20.45
C ASP A 121 4.87 -15.53 21.75
N SER A 122 5.71 -14.56 22.08
CA SER A 122 6.28 -14.45 23.41
C SER A 122 5.56 -13.35 24.16
N ARG A 123 5.42 -13.50 25.48
CA ARG A 123 4.98 -12.40 26.36
C ARG A 123 6.01 -11.26 26.46
N SER A 124 6.99 -11.24 25.57
CA SER A 124 8.13 -10.32 25.51
C SER A 124 8.33 -9.85 24.07
N ILE A 125 8.92 -8.67 23.92
CA ILE A 125 9.33 -8.13 22.63
C ILE A 125 10.43 -9.02 22.04
N ALA A 126 10.27 -9.41 20.78
CA ALA A 126 11.28 -10.13 20.02
C ALA A 126 11.73 -9.27 18.84
N ALA A 127 13.04 -9.08 18.71
CA ALA A 127 13.62 -8.38 17.57
C ALA A 127 13.72 -9.35 16.38
N PHE A 128 13.26 -8.91 15.21
CA PHE A 128 13.38 -9.65 13.97
C PHE A 128 14.15 -8.82 12.95
N ASP A 129 15.31 -9.31 12.53
CA ASP A 129 16.14 -8.68 11.52
C ASP A 129 15.62 -9.02 10.13
N ILE A 130 14.77 -8.14 9.59
CA ILE A 130 14.16 -8.28 8.27
C ILE A 130 15.20 -8.28 7.12
N SER A 131 16.40 -7.71 7.35
CA SER A 131 17.44 -7.64 6.31
C SER A 131 18.01 -9.02 5.95
N ARG A 132 17.81 -10.02 6.81
CA ARG A 132 18.24 -11.41 6.57
C ARG A 132 17.30 -12.19 5.64
N PHE A 133 16.29 -11.54 5.07
CA PHE A 133 15.26 -12.16 4.24
C PHE A 133 15.06 -11.40 2.92
N PRO A 134 15.96 -11.60 1.93
CA PRO A 134 15.93 -10.88 0.66
C PRO A 134 14.58 -11.03 -0.08
N ALA A 135 14.01 -12.23 -0.10
CA ALA A 135 12.70 -12.53 -0.68
C ALA A 135 11.51 -11.76 -0.06
N ILE A 136 11.69 -11.23 1.15
CA ILE A 136 10.67 -10.44 1.86
C ILE A 136 10.89 -8.93 1.62
N SER A 137 12.14 -8.53 1.37
CA SER A 137 12.53 -7.12 1.18
C SER A 137 12.62 -6.65 -0.27
N SER A 138 12.59 -7.57 -1.25
CA SER A 138 12.73 -7.25 -2.68
C SER A 138 11.48 -7.66 -3.47
N PRO A 139 10.88 -6.74 -4.24
CA PRO A 139 9.72 -7.06 -5.11
C PRO A 139 10.08 -7.93 -6.32
N ASP A 140 11.37 -8.07 -6.68
CA ASP A 140 11.80 -8.75 -7.91
C ASP A 140 11.90 -10.29 -7.79
N GLU A 141 11.83 -10.89 -6.60
CA GLU A 141 11.98 -12.36 -6.42
C GLU A 141 10.66 -13.14 -6.35
N LEU A 142 9.50 -12.48 -6.49
CA LEU A 142 8.18 -13.14 -6.41
C LEU A 142 7.67 -13.69 -7.75
N SER A 143 8.45 -13.64 -8.83
CA SER A 143 8.06 -14.15 -10.15
C SER A 143 8.48 -15.60 -10.44
N ASP A 144 9.28 -16.23 -9.58
CA ASP A 144 9.90 -17.54 -9.85
C ASP A 144 9.46 -18.66 -8.87
N VAL A 145 8.19 -18.66 -8.43
CA VAL A 145 7.54 -19.84 -7.83
C VAL A 145 6.11 -19.99 -8.31
#